data_AF-W2RIC6-F1
#
_entry.id   AF-W2RIC6-F1
#
_cell.length_a   1.000
_cell.length_b   1.000
_cell.length_c   1.000
_cell.angle_alpha   90.00
_cell.angle_beta   90.00
_cell.angle_gamma   90.00
#
_symmetry.space_group_name_H-M   'P 1'
#
loop_
_entity.id
_entity.type
_entity.pdbx_description
1 polymer ?
#
loop_
_entity_poly.entity_id
_entity_poly.type
_entity_poly.pdbx_seq_one_letter_code
_entity_poly.pdbx_strand_id
1 'polypeptide(L)'
;MDAQSGAPLDEQLRQQYDALLAGDPITADYERWRELKRLVIVHGLPRDEGFATDIEGSNASLCSLRGRVWKAFLGVENDVDMTKYAALVGRGASHYDGDIRNDTFRTFRGDLEFAQRVPEEKLVRLLNVFINELGSSPGEEKQEDGDNARNGNLPSIRWVAFAFWQNNVFFFFNKVGRSRYVQGMNVLCAPLLYVLPEPDAYHTFCQLIVRHCPHYMAPQLKGVEKGCALVDKCLQTLDPDLYQHLSSRGITARIYALPLILSLFACVPPLHELLRVWDVLFAVGVHFVVVLAVAHTVLLREQLLKMDMDLMKVLSLRCAPPLQSDLLISVALQLLHRLPEDLLYEIARHPFENPDAPTSLPFHPKTISAIATQVRKQQEQQTSPVRTPRSSSRGQTAKDKPVAKPGTPRQTSCSSSSTGSGRARPPWKI
;
A
#
# COMPACT_ATOMS: atom_id res chain seq x y z
N MET A 1 -37.09 27.12 -11.85
CA MET A 1 -36.31 27.16 -10.60
C MET A 1 -35.81 25.76 -10.39
N ASP A 2 -34.68 25.42 -11.02
CA ASP A 2 -34.04 24.11 -10.85
C ASP A 2 -32.56 24.38 -10.63
N ALA A 3 -32.16 24.30 -9.36
CA ALA A 3 -30.76 24.25 -8.96
C ALA A 3 -30.58 22.93 -8.19
N GLN A 4 -30.56 21.81 -8.93
CA GLN A 4 -29.91 20.60 -8.43
C GLN A 4 -28.40 20.86 -8.46
N SER A 5 -27.89 21.51 -7.42
CA SER A 5 -26.45 21.56 -7.16
C SER A 5 -25.98 20.15 -6.79
N GLY A 6 -25.43 19.42 -7.74
CA GLY A 6 -24.82 18.12 -7.48
C GLY A 6 -23.71 18.26 -6.43
N ALA A 7 -23.68 17.36 -5.44
CA ALA A 7 -22.62 17.32 -4.45
C ALA A 7 -21.25 17.16 -5.15
N PRO A 8 -20.16 17.74 -4.62
CA PRO A 8 -18.81 17.55 -5.14
C PRO A 8 -18.46 16.06 -5.29
N LEU A 9 -17.65 15.70 -6.29
CA LEU A 9 -17.27 14.32 -6.58
C LEU A 9 -16.75 13.55 -5.34
N ASP A 10 -15.96 14.21 -4.50
CA ASP A 10 -15.39 13.64 -3.27
C ASP A 10 -16.46 13.31 -2.23
N GLU A 11 -17.52 14.12 -2.13
CA GLU A 11 -18.64 13.90 -1.22
C GLU A 11 -19.48 12.70 -1.68
N GLN A 12 -19.72 12.59 -2.99
CA GLN A 12 -20.38 11.41 -3.57
C GLN A 12 -19.57 10.14 -3.34
N LEU A 13 -18.25 10.21 -3.53
CA LEU A 13 -17.36 9.08 -3.33
C LEU A 13 -17.30 8.67 -1.84
N ARG A 14 -17.27 9.64 -0.93
CA ARG A 14 -17.33 9.42 0.52
C ARG A 14 -18.62 8.71 0.93
N GLN A 15 -19.77 9.15 0.42
CA GLN A 15 -21.06 8.49 0.65
C GLN A 15 -21.08 7.03 0.17
N GLN A 16 -20.44 6.73 -0.98
CA GLN A 16 -20.31 5.36 -1.47
C GLN A 16 -19.48 4.48 -0.52
N TYR A 17 -18.36 5.01 -0.02
CA TYR A 17 -17.55 4.28 0.96
C TYR A 17 -18.31 4.05 2.27
N ASP A 18 -19.00 5.07 2.78
CA ASP A 18 -19.76 4.97 4.02
C ASP A 18 -20.89 3.93 3.90
N ALA A 19 -21.58 3.87 2.77
CA ALA A 19 -22.59 2.84 2.50
C ALA A 19 -22.00 1.42 2.49
N LEU A 20 -20.83 1.23 1.87
CA LEU A 20 -20.14 -0.06 1.83
C LEU A 20 -19.60 -0.49 3.20
N LEU A 21 -19.23 0.46 4.06
CA LEU A 21 -18.73 0.19 5.41
C LEU A 21 -19.84 -0.01 6.45
N ALA A 22 -20.98 0.65 6.31
CA ALA A 22 -22.14 0.51 7.21
C ALA A 22 -22.79 -0.88 7.12
N GLY A 23 -22.61 -1.55 5.97
CA GLY A 23 -23.08 -2.90 5.74
C GLY A 23 -24.60 -2.98 5.57
N ASP A 24 -25.07 -2.66 4.38
CA ASP A 24 -26.48 -2.82 4.02
C ASP A 24 -26.87 -4.32 4.02
N PRO A 25 -27.96 -4.76 4.71
CA PRO A 25 -28.36 -6.16 4.80
C PRO A 25 -28.69 -6.84 3.45
N ILE A 26 -28.81 -6.05 2.39
CA ILE A 26 -29.33 -6.46 1.09
C ILE A 26 -28.23 -7.03 0.16
N THR A 27 -26.95 -6.70 0.40
CA THR A 27 -25.85 -7.11 -0.49
C THR A 27 -25.05 -8.29 0.06
N ALA A 28 -24.68 -9.25 -0.79
CA ALA A 28 -23.78 -10.33 -0.40
C ALA A 28 -22.41 -9.74 -0.01
N ASP A 29 -21.88 -10.14 1.16
CA ASP A 29 -20.63 -9.63 1.74
C ASP A 29 -19.46 -9.61 0.74
N TYR A 30 -19.40 -10.62 -0.13
CA TYR A 30 -18.40 -10.73 -1.18
C TYR A 30 -18.46 -9.56 -2.21
N GLU A 31 -19.67 -9.18 -2.63
CA GLU A 31 -19.83 -8.12 -3.64
C GLU A 31 -19.51 -6.74 -3.06
N ARG A 32 -19.95 -6.50 -1.83
CA ARG A 32 -19.61 -5.31 -1.05
C ARG A 32 -18.09 -5.16 -0.93
N TRP A 33 -17.40 -6.25 -0.58
CA TRP A 33 -15.95 -6.28 -0.45
C TRP A 33 -15.21 -6.05 -1.77
N ARG A 34 -15.68 -6.70 -2.84
CA ARG A 34 -15.15 -6.53 -4.20
C ARG A 34 -15.26 -5.08 -4.63
N GLU A 35 -16.40 -4.44 -4.36
CA GLU A 35 -16.65 -3.05 -4.75
C GLU A 35 -15.83 -2.06 -3.91
N LEU A 36 -15.72 -2.27 -2.60
CA LEU A 36 -14.87 -1.46 -1.73
C LEU A 36 -13.41 -1.46 -2.23
N LYS A 37 -12.86 -2.66 -2.53
CA LYS A 37 -11.52 -2.78 -3.11
C LYS A 37 -11.41 -2.07 -4.45
N ARG A 38 -12.41 -2.22 -5.33
CA ARG A 38 -12.42 -1.56 -6.64
C ARG A 38 -12.38 -0.04 -6.49
N LEU A 39 -13.21 0.54 -5.62
CA LEU A 39 -13.24 1.97 -5.38
C LEU A 39 -11.88 2.49 -4.89
N VAL A 40 -11.28 1.85 -3.88
CA VAL A 40 -9.98 2.27 -3.34
C VAL A 40 -8.87 2.20 -4.39
N ILE A 41 -8.84 1.14 -5.20
CA ILE A 41 -7.79 0.99 -6.21
C ILE A 41 -7.95 2.04 -7.31
N VAL A 42 -9.17 2.24 -7.82
CA VAL A 42 -9.45 3.08 -9.00
C VAL A 42 -9.53 4.57 -8.66
N HIS A 43 -10.21 4.92 -7.58
CA HIS A 43 -10.53 6.31 -7.25
C HIS A 43 -9.71 6.84 -6.07
N GLY A 44 -9.08 5.96 -5.30
CA GLY A 44 -8.43 6.36 -4.06
C GLY A 44 -9.42 6.81 -3.00
N LEU A 45 -8.88 7.24 -1.87
CA LEU A 45 -9.67 7.73 -0.75
C LEU A 45 -9.67 9.26 -0.77
N PRO A 46 -10.87 9.90 -0.67
CA PRO A 46 -10.97 11.34 -0.44
C PRO A 46 -10.12 11.76 0.75
N ARG A 47 -9.55 12.97 0.69
CA ARG A 47 -8.85 13.54 1.84
C ARG A 47 -9.86 13.78 2.95
N ASP A 48 -9.48 13.42 4.18
CA ASP A 48 -10.26 13.79 5.34
C ASP A 48 -10.02 15.29 5.63
N GLU A 49 -10.81 16.17 5.03
CA GLU A 49 -10.82 17.59 5.38
C GLU A 49 -11.38 17.73 6.80
N GLY A 50 -10.58 18.24 7.75
CA GLY A 50 -11.11 18.70 9.04
C GLY A 50 -10.99 17.77 10.26
N PHE A 51 -10.04 16.83 10.31
CA PHE A 51 -9.59 16.30 11.62
C PHE A 51 -8.79 17.38 12.37
N ALA A 52 -9.48 18.44 12.76
CA ALA A 52 -9.04 19.33 13.82
C ALA A 52 -9.12 18.53 15.13
N THR A 53 -7.95 18.37 15.76
CA THR A 53 -7.73 18.27 17.20
C THR A 53 -8.98 18.02 18.05
N ASP A 54 -9.06 16.82 18.65
CA ASP A 54 -9.59 16.57 19.99
C ASP A 54 -10.55 17.65 20.53
N ILE A 55 -11.80 17.67 20.04
CA ILE A 55 -12.91 18.30 20.76
C ILE A 55 -13.75 17.16 21.32
N GLU A 56 -13.58 16.94 22.63
CA GLU A 56 -14.47 16.12 23.44
C GLU A 56 -15.93 16.55 23.19
N GLY A 57 -16.75 15.64 22.68
CA GLY A 57 -18.21 15.80 22.73
C GLY A 57 -19.02 15.67 21.43
N SER A 58 -18.45 15.28 20.28
CA SER A 58 -19.27 14.94 19.11
C SER A 58 -19.22 13.43 18.80
N ASN A 59 -20.39 12.78 18.75
CA ASN A 59 -20.60 11.37 18.38
C ASN A 59 -20.31 11.08 16.88
N ALA A 60 -19.42 11.84 16.24
CA ALA A 60 -18.88 11.47 14.94
C ALA A 60 -17.78 10.42 15.16
N SER A 61 -17.73 9.38 14.33
CA SER A 61 -16.65 8.37 14.38
C SER A 61 -15.28 9.06 14.46
N LEU A 62 -14.60 8.94 15.60
CA LEU A 62 -13.24 9.44 15.83
C LEU A 62 -12.23 8.88 14.81
N CYS A 63 -12.60 7.80 14.13
CA CYS A 63 -11.82 7.19 13.07
C CYS A 63 -12.17 7.82 11.70
N SER A 64 -11.14 8.30 11.01
CA SER A 64 -11.24 8.89 9.67
C SER A 64 -11.75 7.89 8.62
N LEU A 65 -12.14 8.35 7.42
CA LEU A 65 -12.57 7.43 6.36
C LEU A 65 -11.44 6.47 6.00
N ARG A 66 -10.21 6.98 5.84
CA ARG A 66 -9.05 6.13 5.59
C ARG A 66 -8.84 5.11 6.70
N GLY A 67 -8.94 5.55 7.95
CA GLY A 67 -8.83 4.66 9.09
C GLY A 67 -9.86 3.53 9.07
N ARG A 68 -11.14 3.86 8.82
CA ARG A 68 -12.21 2.84 8.76
C ARG A 68 -12.00 1.84 7.63
N VAL A 69 -11.56 2.32 6.46
CA VAL A 69 -11.23 1.46 5.32
C VAL A 69 -10.04 0.55 5.63
N TRP A 70 -8.97 1.06 6.26
CA TRP A 70 -7.82 0.26 6.65
C TRP A 70 -8.18 -0.80 7.69
N LYS A 71 -8.95 -0.42 8.72
CA LYS A 71 -9.51 -1.35 9.71
C LYS A 71 -10.28 -2.46 9.03
N ALA A 72 -11.18 -2.12 8.11
CA ALA A 72 -11.94 -3.09 7.34
C ALA A 72 -10.98 -4.05 6.60
N PHE A 73 -10.04 -3.54 5.79
CA PHE A 73 -9.10 -4.37 5.01
C PHE A 73 -8.23 -5.28 5.88
N LEU A 74 -7.87 -4.83 7.08
CA LEU A 74 -7.05 -5.59 8.01
C LEU A 74 -7.86 -6.49 8.95
N GLY A 75 -9.20 -6.47 8.88
CA GLY A 75 -10.08 -7.31 9.69
C GLY A 75 -10.19 -6.85 11.14
N VAL A 76 -10.15 -5.55 11.39
CA VAL A 76 -10.37 -4.92 12.70
C VAL A 76 -11.82 -4.46 12.79
N GLU A 77 -12.50 -4.86 13.86
CA GLU A 77 -13.89 -4.46 14.12
C GLU A 77 -14.01 -2.93 14.34
N ASN A 78 -15.18 -2.38 14.01
CA ASN A 78 -15.43 -0.94 14.18
C ASN A 78 -15.32 -0.49 15.64
N ASP A 79 -15.79 -1.32 16.58
CA ASP A 79 -15.78 -1.03 18.02
C ASP A 79 -14.62 -1.74 18.73
N VAL A 80 -13.48 -1.06 18.83
CA VAL A 80 -12.33 -1.56 19.59
C VAL A 80 -12.55 -1.42 21.11
N ASP A 81 -12.01 -2.36 21.89
CA ASP A 81 -12.14 -2.35 23.36
C ASP A 81 -11.13 -1.36 23.98
N MET A 82 -11.62 -0.13 24.21
CA MET A 82 -10.84 0.95 24.82
C MET A 82 -10.38 0.61 26.24
N THR A 83 -11.19 -0.11 27.01
CA THR A 83 -10.87 -0.50 28.40
C THR A 83 -9.70 -1.48 28.42
N LYS A 84 -9.71 -2.45 27.50
CA LYS A 84 -8.59 -3.37 27.34
C LYS A 84 -7.30 -2.63 26.97
N TYR A 85 -7.35 -1.73 26.00
CA TYR A 85 -6.16 -0.96 25.61
C TYR A 85 -5.62 -0.12 26.78
N ALA A 86 -6.50 0.55 27.53
CA ALA A 86 -6.09 1.32 28.72
C ALA A 86 -5.44 0.44 29.80
N ALA A 87 -5.97 -0.76 30.04
CA ALA A 87 -5.38 -1.72 30.98
C ALA A 87 -3.98 -2.19 30.52
N LEU A 88 -3.80 -2.41 29.22
CA LEU A 88 -2.50 -2.78 28.65
C LEU A 88 -1.49 -1.64 28.75
N VAL A 89 -1.91 -0.39 28.50
CA VAL A 89 -1.11 0.81 28.71
C VAL A 89 -0.62 0.91 30.15
N GLY A 90 -1.47 0.56 31.12
CA GLY A 90 -1.13 0.53 32.55
C GLY A 90 0.05 -0.37 32.92
N ARG A 91 0.45 -1.30 32.05
CA ARG A 91 1.63 -2.16 32.24
C ARG A 91 2.96 -1.42 32.04
N GLY A 92 2.93 -0.27 31.39
CA GLY A 92 4.11 0.60 31.20
C GLY A 92 5.13 0.07 30.19
N ALA A 93 6.39 0.43 30.41
CA ALA A 93 7.51 0.10 29.54
C ALA A 93 7.78 -1.41 29.49
N SER A 94 8.13 -1.93 28.32
CA SER A 94 8.58 -3.31 28.13
C SER A 94 10.10 -3.43 28.32
N HIS A 95 10.62 -4.65 28.32
CA HIS A 95 12.07 -4.90 28.35
C HIS A 95 12.82 -4.39 27.11
N TYR A 96 12.12 -4.00 26.05
CA TYR A 96 12.70 -3.38 24.84
C TYR A 96 12.47 -1.86 24.76
N ASP A 97 12.01 -1.19 25.83
CA ASP A 97 11.71 0.25 25.78
C ASP A 97 12.89 1.09 25.27
N GLY A 98 14.12 0.77 25.68
CA GLY A 98 15.33 1.46 25.19
C GLY A 98 15.53 1.31 23.68
N ASP A 99 15.36 0.09 23.14
CA ASP A 99 15.46 -0.17 21.70
C ASP A 99 14.33 0.51 20.93
N ILE A 100 13.10 0.47 21.47
CA ILE A 100 11.94 1.16 20.93
C ILE A 100 12.22 2.66 20.83
N ARG A 101 12.68 3.30 21.92
CA ARG A 101 12.97 4.75 21.95
C ARG A 101 14.07 5.15 20.97
N ASN A 102 15.12 4.32 20.85
CA ASN A 102 16.18 4.55 19.86
C ASN A 102 15.62 4.60 18.43
N ASP A 103 14.63 3.76 18.14
CA ASP A 103 13.98 3.63 16.84
C ASP A 103 12.91 4.72 16.61
N THR A 104 12.08 5.03 17.60
CA THR A 104 11.02 6.05 17.49
C THR A 104 11.57 7.45 17.29
N PHE A 105 12.66 7.80 17.96
CA PHE A 105 13.29 9.13 17.87
C PHE A 105 13.69 9.52 16.43
N ARG A 106 14.00 8.53 15.59
CA ARG A 106 14.41 8.72 14.19
C ARG A 106 13.30 8.42 13.17
N THR A 107 12.08 8.12 13.63
CA THR A 107 10.94 7.73 12.77
C THR A 107 10.29 8.95 12.14
N PHE A 108 10.21 8.98 10.80
CA PHE A 108 9.69 10.12 10.02
C PHE A 108 10.28 11.48 10.44
N ARG A 109 11.55 11.49 10.85
CA ARG A 109 12.22 12.69 11.36
C ARG A 109 12.26 13.78 10.28
N GLY A 110 11.73 14.96 10.61
CA GLY A 110 11.65 16.10 9.71
C GLY A 110 10.28 16.31 9.04
N ASP A 111 9.34 15.38 9.20
CA ASP A 111 7.95 15.57 8.79
C ASP A 111 7.16 16.27 9.91
N LEU A 112 6.85 17.56 9.68
CA LEU A 112 6.19 18.40 10.68
C LEU A 112 4.72 18.01 10.90
N GLU A 113 4.04 17.57 9.83
CA GLU A 113 2.64 17.12 9.91
C GLU A 113 2.55 15.81 10.69
N PHE A 114 3.50 14.89 10.45
CA PHE A 114 3.63 13.67 11.25
C PHE A 114 3.86 13.97 12.72
N ALA A 115 4.85 14.80 13.06
CA ALA A 115 5.18 15.11 14.46
C ALA A 115 4.02 15.78 15.22
N GLN A 116 3.18 16.56 14.52
CA GLN A 116 1.99 17.17 15.10
C GLN A 116 0.90 16.14 15.44
N ARG A 117 0.69 15.14 14.56
CA ARG A 117 -0.36 14.13 14.77
C ARG A 117 0.10 12.95 15.62
N VAL A 118 1.37 12.59 15.53
CA VAL A 118 1.97 11.42 16.19
C VAL A 118 3.14 11.88 17.07
N PRO A 119 2.86 12.33 18.30
CA PRO A 119 3.89 12.51 19.31
C PRO A 119 4.66 11.20 19.52
N GLU A 120 5.98 11.31 19.70
CA GLU A 120 6.86 10.14 19.90
C GLU A 120 6.37 9.21 21.02
N GLU A 121 5.92 9.77 22.13
CA GLU A 121 5.43 9.00 23.28
C GLU A 121 4.22 8.11 22.94
N LYS A 122 3.34 8.50 22.00
CA LYS A 122 2.25 7.63 21.55
C LYS A 122 2.79 6.40 20.83
N LEU A 123 3.80 6.60 19.97
CA LEU A 123 4.43 5.51 19.23
C LEU A 123 5.20 4.57 20.17
N VAL A 124 5.96 5.11 21.11
CA VAL A 124 6.67 4.35 22.16
C VAL A 124 5.69 3.55 23.01
N ARG A 125 4.61 4.18 23.46
CA ARG A 125 3.57 3.53 24.29
C ARG A 125 2.90 2.39 23.54
N LEU A 126 2.45 2.60 22.32
CA LEU A 126 1.79 1.57 21.51
C LEU A 126 2.72 0.37 21.28
N LEU A 127 3.99 0.59 20.92
CA LEU A 127 4.95 -0.49 20.70
C LEU A 127 5.27 -1.25 22.00
N ASN A 128 5.42 -0.57 23.13
CA ASN A 128 5.61 -1.23 24.43
C ASN A 128 4.38 -2.05 24.83
N VAL A 129 3.17 -1.53 24.61
CA VAL A 129 1.92 -2.26 24.83
C VAL A 129 1.90 -3.53 23.99
N PHE A 130 2.26 -3.43 22.72
CA PHE A 130 2.37 -4.58 21.82
C PHE A 130 3.34 -5.62 22.38
N ILE A 131 4.57 -5.24 22.71
CA ILE A 131 5.58 -6.16 23.27
C ILE A 131 5.13 -6.79 24.59
N ASN A 132 4.52 -6.02 25.49
CA ASN A 132 4.03 -6.54 26.77
C ASN A 132 2.88 -7.53 26.59
N GLU A 133 1.98 -7.32 25.63
CA GLU A 133 0.96 -8.31 25.29
C GLU A 133 1.61 -9.57 24.68
N LEU A 134 2.71 -9.44 23.93
CA LEU A 134 3.50 -10.58 23.44
C LEU A 134 4.23 -11.37 24.53
N GLY A 135 4.64 -10.72 25.63
CA GLY A 135 5.41 -11.32 26.72
C GLY A 135 4.54 -12.03 27.77
N SER A 136 3.25 -11.72 27.82
CA SER A 136 2.33 -12.28 28.79
C SER A 136 1.94 -13.70 28.40
N SER A 137 2.56 -14.72 29.03
CA SER A 137 2.03 -16.08 28.94
C SER A 137 0.68 -16.15 29.69
N PRO A 138 -0.31 -16.96 29.24
CA PRO A 138 -1.60 -17.10 29.93
C PRO A 138 -1.53 -17.82 31.30
N GLY A 139 -0.36 -17.88 31.94
CA GLY A 139 -0.13 -18.59 33.20
C GLY A 139 0.01 -17.71 34.44
N GLU A 140 -0.04 -16.38 34.29
CA GLU A 140 0.05 -15.43 35.41
C GLU A 140 -1.23 -14.60 35.58
N GLU A 141 -2.39 -15.21 35.35
CA GLU A 141 -3.59 -14.72 36.02
C GLU A 141 -3.46 -15.09 37.49
N LYS A 142 -3.20 -14.09 38.34
CA LYS A 142 -3.38 -14.24 39.78
C LYS A 142 -4.80 -14.75 40.00
N GLN A 143 -4.87 -15.93 40.61
CA GLN A 143 -6.09 -16.56 41.09
C GLN A 143 -6.77 -15.59 42.07
N GLU A 144 -7.65 -14.74 41.55
CA GLU A 144 -8.60 -14.02 42.39
C GLU A 144 -9.76 -14.97 42.72
N ASP A 145 -10.05 -15.04 44.01
CA ASP A 145 -10.94 -15.98 44.67
C ASP A 145 -12.29 -16.11 43.97
N GLY A 146 -12.75 -17.36 43.90
CA GLY A 146 -14.07 -17.69 43.39
C GLY A 146 -15.17 -17.18 44.29
N ASP A 147 -16.19 -16.56 43.69
CA ASP A 147 -17.59 -16.92 43.90
C ASP A 147 -18.50 -16.03 43.04
N ASN A 148 -18.97 -16.60 41.93
CA ASN A 148 -20.30 -16.43 41.32
C ASN A 148 -20.26 -16.54 39.79
N ALA A 149 -20.44 -17.77 39.28
CA ALA A 149 -20.95 -17.95 37.93
C ALA A 149 -21.74 -19.26 37.81
N ARG A 150 -22.83 -19.38 38.58
CA ARG A 150 -23.99 -20.17 38.16
C ARG A 150 -25.02 -19.21 37.60
N ASN A 151 -24.96 -18.96 36.30
CA ASN A 151 -26.14 -18.88 35.44
C ASN A 151 -25.70 -18.80 33.98
N GLY A 152 -26.35 -19.62 33.16
CA GLY A 152 -26.03 -19.78 31.75
C GLY A 152 -26.20 -18.49 30.97
N ASN A 153 -25.21 -18.19 30.14
CA ASN A 153 -25.36 -17.37 28.96
C ASN A 153 -24.43 -17.92 27.88
N LEU A 154 -24.96 -18.08 26.67
CA LEU A 154 -24.20 -18.45 25.48
C LEU A 154 -23.08 -17.41 25.27
N PRO A 155 -21.83 -17.81 24.98
CA PRO A 155 -20.73 -16.86 24.87
C PRO A 155 -21.00 -15.88 23.71
N SER A 156 -20.92 -14.59 24.00
CA SER A 156 -21.01 -13.52 23.00
C SER A 156 -20.00 -13.76 21.87
N ILE A 157 -20.36 -13.43 20.63
CA ILE A 157 -19.48 -13.49 19.45
C ILE A 157 -18.15 -12.76 19.72
N ARG A 158 -18.17 -11.71 20.56
CA ARG A 158 -16.97 -10.96 21.01
C ARG A 158 -15.99 -11.83 21.80
N TRP A 159 -16.47 -12.77 22.63
CA TRP A 159 -15.64 -13.73 23.36
C TRP A 159 -15.02 -14.78 22.44
N VAL A 160 -15.75 -15.21 21.41
CA VAL A 160 -15.25 -16.17 20.41
C VAL A 160 -14.19 -15.52 19.52
N ALA A 161 -14.41 -14.29 19.06
CA ALA A 161 -13.43 -13.50 18.30
C ALA A 161 -12.17 -13.21 19.13
N PHE A 162 -12.33 -12.90 20.42
CA PHE A 162 -11.24 -12.69 21.38
C PHE A 162 -10.41 -13.96 21.59
N ALA A 163 -11.06 -15.11 21.89
CA ALA A 163 -10.37 -16.38 22.05
C ALA A 163 -9.67 -16.79 20.75
N PHE A 164 -10.29 -16.57 19.60
CA PHE A 164 -9.67 -16.83 18.30
C PHE A 164 -8.47 -15.92 18.05
N TRP A 165 -8.56 -14.62 18.38
CA TRP A 165 -7.46 -13.68 18.25
C TRP A 165 -6.29 -14.05 19.17
N GLN A 166 -6.54 -14.27 20.46
CA GLN A 166 -5.52 -14.70 21.41
C GLN A 166 -4.87 -16.02 21.03
N ASN A 167 -5.65 -17.01 20.57
CA ASN A 167 -5.12 -18.30 20.13
C ASN A 167 -4.24 -18.17 18.87
N ASN A 168 -4.61 -17.33 17.90
CA ASN A 168 -3.82 -17.11 16.69
C ASN A 168 -2.54 -16.31 16.96
N VAL A 169 -2.61 -15.29 17.82
CA VAL A 169 -1.47 -14.53 18.36
C VAL A 169 -0.54 -15.53 19.06
N PHE A 170 -1.02 -16.24 20.07
CA PHE A 170 -0.26 -17.22 20.85
C PHE A 170 0.41 -18.31 19.98
N PHE A 171 -0.31 -18.86 19.00
CA PHE A 171 0.22 -19.88 18.09
C PHE A 171 1.31 -19.32 17.17
N PHE A 172 1.08 -18.14 16.59
CA PHE A 172 2.09 -17.44 15.78
C PHE A 172 3.38 -17.20 16.57
N PHE A 173 3.28 -16.74 17.82
CA PHE A 173 4.44 -16.44 18.66
C PHE A 173 5.15 -17.67 19.23
N ASN A 174 4.45 -18.79 19.45
CA ASN A 174 5.09 -20.07 19.75
C ASN A 174 5.97 -20.57 18.58
N LYS A 175 5.57 -20.27 17.34
CA LYS A 175 6.28 -20.70 16.13
C LYS A 175 7.44 -19.79 15.73
N VAL A 176 7.33 -18.49 15.99
CA VAL A 176 8.30 -17.45 15.59
C VAL A 176 9.45 -17.27 16.59
N GLY A 177 9.34 -17.82 17.80
CA GLY A 177 10.30 -17.58 18.86
C GLY A 177 9.92 -16.31 19.62
N ARG A 178 9.78 -16.46 20.94
CA ARG A 178 9.23 -15.50 21.91
C ARG A 178 9.56 -14.02 21.64
N SER A 179 8.50 -13.19 21.73
CA SER A 179 8.46 -11.83 22.28
C SER A 179 9.70 -10.96 22.01
N ARG A 180 10.03 -10.69 20.74
CA ARG A 180 11.15 -9.80 20.37
C ARG A 180 10.67 -8.56 19.63
N TYR A 181 11.12 -7.39 20.06
CA TYR A 181 11.05 -6.19 19.23
C TYR A 181 12.00 -6.33 18.03
N VAL A 182 11.46 -6.22 16.82
CA VAL A 182 12.22 -6.24 15.58
C VAL A 182 12.38 -4.81 15.08
N GLN A 183 13.62 -4.38 14.87
CA GLN A 183 13.94 -3.07 14.31
C GLN A 183 13.16 -2.87 12.99
N GLY A 184 12.44 -1.76 12.89
CA GLY A 184 11.54 -1.44 11.77
C GLY A 184 10.05 -1.54 12.11
N MET A 185 9.67 -2.16 13.24
CA MET A 185 8.27 -2.17 13.71
C MET A 185 7.71 -0.77 13.95
N ASN A 186 8.53 0.17 14.42
CA ASN A 186 8.21 1.60 14.54
C ASN A 186 7.77 2.21 13.21
N VAL A 187 8.46 1.86 12.12
CA VAL A 187 8.19 2.40 10.78
C VAL A 187 6.87 1.86 10.21
N LEU A 188 6.48 0.64 10.58
CA LEU A 188 5.18 0.05 10.22
C LEU A 188 4.04 0.58 11.11
N CYS A 189 4.31 0.84 12.38
CA CYS A 189 3.31 1.34 13.31
C CYS A 189 2.97 2.83 13.08
N ALA A 190 3.97 3.64 12.73
CA ALA A 190 3.82 5.09 12.61
C ALA A 190 2.72 5.54 11.63
N PRO A 191 2.61 5.02 10.39
CA PRO A 191 1.54 5.43 9.47
C PRO A 191 0.14 5.00 9.94
N LEU A 192 0.01 3.88 10.66
CA LEU A 192 -1.26 3.49 11.28
C LEU A 192 -1.68 4.50 12.34
N LEU A 193 -0.75 4.87 13.23
CA LEU A 193 -0.98 5.84 14.30
C LEU A 193 -1.21 7.27 13.78
N TYR A 194 -0.71 7.58 12.58
CA TYR A 194 -0.99 8.83 11.90
C TYR A 194 -2.44 8.92 11.38
N VAL A 195 -3.02 7.79 10.96
CA VAL A 195 -4.35 7.72 10.35
C VAL A 195 -5.45 7.43 11.36
N LEU A 196 -5.13 6.65 12.40
CA LEU A 196 -6.09 6.07 13.34
C LEU A 196 -5.92 6.66 14.74
N PRO A 197 -7.01 6.77 15.52
CA PRO A 197 -6.90 6.91 16.97
C PRO A 197 -6.01 5.82 17.56
N GLU A 198 -5.31 6.12 18.64
CA GLU A 198 -4.28 5.23 19.17
C GLU A 198 -4.75 3.80 19.52
N PRO A 199 -5.92 3.57 20.14
CA PRO A 199 -6.43 2.23 20.39
C PRO A 199 -6.75 1.48 19.08
N ASP A 200 -7.32 2.17 18.09
CA ASP A 200 -7.57 1.60 16.77
C ASP A 200 -6.27 1.26 16.05
N ALA A 201 -5.28 2.14 16.11
CA ALA A 201 -3.94 1.93 15.58
C ALA A 201 -3.29 0.71 16.21
N TYR A 202 -3.45 0.51 17.52
CA TYR A 202 -2.94 -0.66 18.23
C TYR A 202 -3.50 -1.97 17.68
N HIS A 203 -4.83 -2.09 17.62
CA HIS A 203 -5.47 -3.31 17.13
C HIS A 203 -5.17 -3.55 15.65
N THR A 204 -5.09 -2.48 14.86
CA THR A 204 -4.73 -2.54 13.43
C THR A 204 -3.29 -2.99 13.23
N PHE A 205 -2.36 -2.49 14.04
CA PHE A 205 -0.96 -2.91 14.03
C PHE A 205 -0.82 -4.38 14.42
N CYS A 206 -1.55 -4.84 15.44
CA CYS A 206 -1.58 -6.24 15.82
C CYS A 206 -2.04 -7.13 14.67
N GLN A 207 -3.13 -6.77 14.00
CA GLN A 207 -3.63 -7.53 12.84
C GLN A 207 -2.59 -7.55 11.72
N LEU A 208 -2.02 -6.40 11.37
CA LEU A 208 -1.01 -6.30 10.32
C LEU A 208 0.14 -7.29 10.56
N ILE A 209 0.74 -7.25 11.75
CA ILE A 209 1.90 -8.08 12.08
C ILE A 209 1.54 -9.56 12.20
N VAL A 210 0.44 -9.90 12.89
CA VAL A 210 0.13 -11.29 13.23
C VAL A 210 -0.58 -12.02 12.10
N ARG A 211 -1.43 -11.33 11.33
CA ARG A 211 -2.30 -11.94 10.31
C ARG A 211 -1.92 -11.63 8.89
N HIS A 212 -1.28 -10.49 8.59
CA HIS A 212 -1.05 -10.08 7.20
C HIS A 212 0.41 -10.18 6.75
N CYS A 213 1.38 -9.99 7.65
CA CYS A 213 2.79 -10.23 7.37
C CYS A 213 3.57 -10.94 8.48
N PRO A 214 3.08 -12.07 9.03
CA PRO A 214 3.72 -12.79 10.12
C PRO A 214 5.21 -13.11 9.88
N HIS A 215 5.60 -13.48 8.66
CA HIS A 215 6.99 -13.80 8.36
C HIS A 215 7.94 -12.61 8.21
N TYR A 216 7.43 -11.38 8.23
CA TYR A 216 8.28 -10.20 8.20
C TYR A 216 8.92 -9.96 9.56
N MET A 217 8.29 -10.46 10.64
CA MET A 217 8.82 -10.42 12.00
C MET A 217 9.45 -11.76 12.43
N ALA A 218 9.50 -12.74 11.53
CA ALA A 218 10.15 -14.03 11.79
C ALA A 218 11.68 -13.89 11.85
N PRO A 219 12.39 -14.81 12.55
CA PRO A 219 13.85 -14.81 12.56
C PRO A 219 14.42 -14.76 11.14
N GLN A 220 15.49 -13.99 10.95
CA GLN A 220 16.13 -13.75 9.65
C GLN A 220 15.22 -13.10 8.60
N LEU A 221 14.08 -12.52 9.00
CA LEU A 221 13.15 -11.83 8.12
C LEU A 221 12.70 -12.71 6.94
N LYS A 222 12.43 -14.01 7.20
CA LYS A 222 12.14 -15.02 6.15
C LYS A 222 11.18 -14.53 5.06
N GLY A 223 10.12 -13.82 5.45
CA GLY A 223 9.15 -13.27 4.51
C GLY A 223 9.75 -12.19 3.62
N VAL A 224 10.49 -11.25 4.20
CA VAL A 224 11.17 -10.15 3.48
C VAL A 224 12.20 -10.72 2.51
N GLU A 225 13.03 -11.66 2.96
CA GLU A 225 14.06 -12.29 2.12
C GLU A 225 13.46 -13.05 0.93
N LYS A 226 12.39 -13.81 1.18
CA LYS A 226 11.63 -14.46 0.11
C LYS A 226 11.00 -13.43 -0.83
N GLY A 227 10.48 -12.33 -0.30
CA GLY A 227 9.97 -11.20 -1.09
C GLY A 227 11.05 -10.61 -2.00
N CYS A 228 12.27 -10.38 -1.50
CA CYS A 228 13.39 -9.93 -2.31
C CYS A 228 13.72 -10.91 -3.43
N ALA A 229 13.81 -12.21 -3.14
CA ALA A 229 14.06 -13.23 -4.16
C ALA A 229 12.94 -13.25 -5.23
N LEU A 230 11.70 -12.99 -4.84
CA LEU A 230 10.58 -12.89 -5.77
C LEU A 230 10.66 -11.64 -6.65
N VAL A 231 11.21 -10.53 -6.16
CA VAL A 231 11.49 -9.35 -7.02
C VAL A 231 12.46 -9.72 -8.13
N ASP A 232 13.54 -10.43 -7.83
CA ASP A 232 14.50 -10.90 -8.85
C ASP A 232 13.81 -11.81 -9.88
N LYS A 233 13.00 -12.78 -9.44
CA LYS A 233 12.22 -13.65 -10.35
C LYS A 233 11.25 -12.86 -11.23
N CYS A 234 10.49 -11.92 -10.64
CA CYS A 234 9.56 -11.08 -11.37
C CYS A 234 10.28 -10.23 -12.41
N LEU A 235 11.41 -9.63 -12.04
CA LEU A 235 12.19 -8.80 -12.95
C LEU A 235 12.75 -9.64 -14.11
N GLN A 236 13.27 -10.84 -13.82
CA GLN A 236 13.72 -11.78 -14.84
C GLN A 236 12.61 -12.15 -15.84
N THR A 237 11.36 -12.29 -15.38
CA THR A 237 10.22 -12.60 -16.24
C THR A 237 9.72 -11.38 -17.03
N LEU A 238 9.67 -10.20 -16.39
CA LEU A 238 9.01 -9.00 -16.95
C LEU A 238 9.96 -8.11 -17.76
N ASP A 239 11.24 -8.01 -17.37
CA ASP A 239 12.29 -7.22 -18.01
C ASP A 239 13.66 -7.94 -17.91
N PRO A 240 13.88 -8.98 -18.74
CA PRO A 240 15.10 -9.79 -18.72
C PRO A 240 16.37 -8.96 -18.93
N ASP A 241 16.31 -7.90 -19.74
CA ASP A 241 17.45 -7.04 -20.05
C ASP A 241 17.93 -6.30 -18.79
N LEU A 242 16.99 -5.69 -18.05
CA LEU A 242 17.30 -5.00 -16.80
C LEU A 242 17.78 -5.98 -15.74
N TYR A 243 17.15 -7.15 -15.62
CA TYR A 243 17.60 -8.19 -14.70
C TYR A 243 19.03 -8.64 -15.00
N GLN A 244 19.36 -8.94 -16.27
CA GLN A 244 20.70 -9.35 -16.67
C GLN A 244 21.74 -8.26 -16.40
N HIS A 245 21.39 -6.99 -16.67
CA HIS A 245 22.27 -5.84 -16.40
C HIS A 245 22.63 -5.72 -14.92
N LEU A 246 21.66 -5.87 -14.01
CA LEU A 246 21.91 -5.83 -12.57
C LEU A 246 22.66 -7.08 -12.08
N SER A 247 22.21 -8.27 -12.51
CA SER A 247 22.76 -9.56 -12.08
C SER A 247 24.22 -9.76 -12.50
N SER A 248 24.58 -9.37 -13.73
CA SER A 248 25.97 -9.41 -14.22
C SER A 248 26.95 -8.55 -13.40
N ARG A 249 26.43 -7.59 -12.61
CA ARG A 249 27.19 -6.73 -11.70
C ARG A 249 27.05 -7.15 -10.23
N GLY A 250 26.46 -8.31 -9.97
CA GLY A 250 26.24 -8.83 -8.60
C GLY A 250 25.18 -8.07 -7.82
N ILE A 251 24.34 -7.26 -8.47
CA ILE A 251 23.28 -6.49 -7.82
C ILE A 251 21.99 -7.32 -7.82
N THR A 252 21.68 -7.93 -6.67
CA THR A 252 20.42 -8.65 -6.42
C THR A 252 19.38 -7.73 -5.79
N ALA A 253 18.09 -8.08 -5.92
CA ALA A 253 16.99 -7.37 -5.27
C ALA A 253 17.12 -7.26 -3.74
N ARG A 254 17.84 -8.19 -3.09
CA ARG A 254 18.16 -8.09 -1.66
C ARG A 254 18.83 -6.75 -1.30
N ILE A 255 19.61 -6.15 -2.20
CA ILE A 255 20.35 -4.91 -1.93
C ILE A 255 19.42 -3.70 -1.95
N TYR A 256 18.56 -3.58 -2.96
CA TYR A 256 17.77 -2.37 -3.20
C TYR A 256 16.30 -2.49 -2.79
N ALA A 257 15.72 -3.69 -2.82
CA ALA A 257 14.31 -3.93 -2.52
C ALA A 257 14.07 -4.30 -1.05
N LEU A 258 15.07 -4.80 -0.32
CA LEU A 258 14.92 -5.15 1.10
C LEU A 258 14.36 -4.01 1.95
N PRO A 259 14.90 -2.76 1.93
CA PRO A 259 14.32 -1.68 2.73
C PRO A 259 12.90 -1.32 2.31
N LEU A 260 12.58 -1.41 1.01
CA LEU A 260 11.23 -1.18 0.48
C LEU A 260 10.24 -2.23 0.99
N ILE A 261 10.61 -3.50 0.92
CA ILE A 261 9.76 -4.62 1.33
C ILE A 261 9.60 -4.62 2.86
N LEU A 262 10.70 -4.55 3.61
CA LEU A 262 10.69 -4.58 5.07
C LEU A 262 9.79 -3.49 5.67
N SER A 263 9.84 -2.28 5.11
CA SER A 263 9.08 -1.13 5.59
C SER A 263 7.73 -0.93 4.90
N LEU A 264 7.33 -1.82 3.98
CA LEU A 264 6.17 -1.63 3.11
C LEU A 264 6.18 -0.23 2.44
N PHE A 265 7.32 0.14 1.85
CA PHE A 265 7.62 1.45 1.23
C PHE A 265 7.71 2.66 2.16
N ALA A 266 7.52 2.50 3.48
CA ALA A 266 7.54 3.63 4.40
C ALA A 266 8.89 4.37 4.51
N CYS A 267 9.96 3.77 3.99
CA CYS A 267 11.26 4.42 3.85
C CYS A 267 11.38 5.40 2.66
N VAL A 268 10.33 5.56 1.83
CA VAL A 268 10.33 6.47 0.67
C VAL A 268 9.36 7.62 0.92
N PRO A 269 9.85 8.87 1.10
CA PRO A 269 8.99 10.02 1.32
C PRO A 269 8.28 10.47 0.02
N PRO A 270 7.20 11.26 0.10
CA PRO A 270 6.57 11.82 1.31
C PRO A 270 5.47 10.93 1.91
N LEU A 271 5.07 11.21 3.17
CA LEU A 271 4.09 10.40 3.90
C LEU A 271 2.72 10.32 3.20
N HIS A 272 2.20 11.41 2.64
CA HIS A 272 0.88 11.37 1.98
C HIS A 272 0.83 10.42 0.77
N GLU A 273 1.92 10.31 0.01
CA GLU A 273 2.07 9.36 -1.10
C GLU A 273 2.16 7.92 -0.56
N LEU A 274 2.87 7.72 0.55
CA LEU A 274 2.90 6.43 1.25
C LEU A 274 1.50 5.98 1.68
N LEU A 275 0.68 6.87 2.24
CA LEU A 275 -0.69 6.55 2.63
C LEU A 275 -1.51 6.08 1.41
N ARG A 276 -1.34 6.70 0.25
CA ARG A 276 -1.99 6.27 -1.00
C ARG A 276 -1.49 4.90 -1.46
N VAL A 277 -0.20 4.60 -1.31
CA VAL A 277 0.34 3.26 -1.56
C VAL A 277 -0.29 2.24 -0.60
N TRP A 278 -0.45 2.57 0.67
CA TRP A 278 -1.04 1.69 1.68
C TRP A 278 -2.54 1.46 1.49
N ASP A 279 -3.28 2.46 1.01
CA ASP A 279 -4.69 2.32 0.61
C ASP A 279 -4.85 1.15 -0.38
N VAL A 280 -3.99 1.09 -1.41
CA VAL A 280 -4.00 0.01 -2.41
C VAL A 280 -3.37 -1.27 -1.88
N LEU A 281 -2.29 -1.18 -1.12
CA LEU A 281 -1.61 -2.33 -0.51
C LEU A 281 -2.57 -3.15 0.36
N PHE A 282 -3.40 -2.50 1.18
CA PHE A 282 -4.38 -3.22 2.01
C PHE A 282 -5.59 -3.70 1.21
N ALA A 283 -6.02 -2.98 0.17
CA ALA A 283 -7.05 -3.46 -0.74
C ALA A 283 -6.63 -4.75 -1.48
N VAL A 284 -5.37 -4.82 -1.92
CA VAL A 284 -4.81 -5.99 -2.62
C VAL A 284 -4.40 -7.10 -1.64
N GLY A 285 -3.73 -6.70 -0.57
CA GLY A 285 -3.03 -7.55 0.38
C GLY A 285 -1.54 -7.20 0.42
N VAL A 286 -0.93 -7.34 1.60
CA VAL A 286 0.47 -6.92 1.88
C VAL A 286 1.49 -7.53 0.91
N HIS A 287 1.18 -8.71 0.35
CA HIS A 287 2.03 -9.36 -0.64
C HIS A 287 2.28 -8.52 -1.91
N PHE A 288 1.40 -7.57 -2.23
CA PHE A 288 1.54 -6.67 -3.39
C PHE A 288 2.80 -5.79 -3.32
N VAL A 289 3.42 -5.65 -2.14
CA VAL A 289 4.69 -4.94 -1.96
C VAL A 289 5.81 -5.45 -2.87
N VAL A 290 5.81 -6.74 -3.22
CA VAL A 290 6.80 -7.32 -4.17
C VAL A 290 6.62 -6.69 -5.56
N VAL A 291 5.38 -6.58 -6.03
CA VAL A 291 5.08 -6.02 -7.35
C VAL A 291 5.32 -4.51 -7.37
N LEU A 292 5.04 -3.81 -6.27
CA LEU A 292 5.43 -2.41 -6.09
C LEU A 292 6.95 -2.23 -6.17
N ALA A 293 7.74 -3.11 -5.55
CA ALA A 293 9.21 -3.06 -5.63
C ALA A 293 9.74 -3.32 -7.05
N VAL A 294 9.13 -4.23 -7.80
CA VAL A 294 9.43 -4.44 -9.23
C VAL A 294 9.09 -3.18 -10.03
N ALA A 295 7.90 -2.61 -9.84
CA ALA A 295 7.47 -1.38 -10.51
C ALA A 295 8.41 -0.21 -10.24
N HIS A 296 8.81 -0.02 -8.98
CA HIS A 296 9.80 0.99 -8.59
C HIS A 296 11.13 0.81 -9.35
N THR A 297 11.60 -0.44 -9.48
CA THR A 297 12.83 -0.74 -10.22
C THR A 297 12.69 -0.46 -11.72
N VAL A 298 11.54 -0.83 -12.31
CA VAL A 298 11.22 -0.56 -13.72
C VAL A 298 11.10 0.93 -14.01
N LEU A 299 10.58 1.74 -13.08
CA LEU A 299 10.55 3.20 -13.24
C LEU A 299 11.96 3.82 -13.30
N LEU A 300 12.96 3.19 -12.69
CA LEU A 300 14.36 3.61 -12.74
C LEU A 300 15.15 3.01 -13.92
N ARG A 301 14.52 2.14 -14.72
CA ARG A 301 15.15 1.37 -15.82
C ARG A 301 16.07 2.21 -16.71
N GLU A 302 15.58 3.33 -17.21
CA GLU A 302 16.33 4.17 -18.16
C GLU A 302 17.61 4.75 -17.54
N GLN A 303 17.62 5.00 -16.23
CA GLN A 303 18.80 5.48 -15.51
C GLN A 303 19.75 4.31 -15.21
N LEU A 304 19.19 3.17 -14.80
CA LEU A 304 19.96 1.97 -14.49
C LEU A 304 20.69 1.41 -15.72
N LEU A 305 20.04 1.33 -16.88
CA LEU A 305 20.68 0.81 -18.09
C LEU A 305 21.75 1.73 -18.69
N LYS A 306 21.74 3.03 -18.34
CA LYS A 306 22.74 3.99 -18.84
C LYS A 306 24.01 4.04 -18.00
N MET A 307 23.94 3.61 -16.74
CA MET A 307 25.03 3.74 -15.78
C MET A 307 25.66 2.37 -15.51
N ASP A 308 26.98 2.27 -15.69
CA ASP A 308 27.72 1.03 -15.42
C ASP A 308 28.34 0.99 -14.01
N MET A 309 28.85 2.12 -13.52
CA MET A 309 29.60 2.19 -12.25
C MET A 309 28.81 2.78 -11.07
N ASP A 310 27.74 3.55 -11.33
CA ASP A 310 27.00 4.34 -10.32
C ASP A 310 25.60 3.79 -10.01
N LEU A 311 25.32 2.53 -10.37
CA LEU A 311 24.00 1.89 -10.14
C LEU A 311 23.53 1.99 -8.69
N MET A 312 24.45 1.80 -7.75
CA MET A 312 24.17 1.88 -6.32
C MET A 312 23.71 3.26 -5.88
N LYS A 313 24.10 4.33 -6.58
CA LYS A 313 23.65 5.69 -6.31
C LYS A 313 22.19 5.88 -6.74
N VAL A 314 21.81 5.32 -7.88
CA VAL A 314 20.42 5.36 -8.39
C VAL A 314 19.48 4.53 -7.52
N LEU A 315 19.96 3.36 -7.07
CA LEU A 315 19.22 2.46 -6.19
C LEU A 315 19.20 2.92 -4.73
N SER A 316 20.03 3.90 -4.37
CA SER A 316 20.06 4.47 -3.03
C SER A 316 18.81 5.31 -2.78
N LEU A 317 18.04 4.93 -1.76
CA LEU A 317 16.86 5.68 -1.31
C LEU A 317 17.18 7.12 -0.89
N ARG A 318 18.44 7.44 -0.56
CA ARG A 318 18.86 8.81 -0.22
C ARG A 318 18.87 9.75 -1.42
N CYS A 319 18.96 9.21 -2.63
CA CYS A 319 19.00 9.96 -3.87
C CYS A 319 17.76 9.66 -4.75
N ALA A 320 16.82 8.86 -4.24
CA ALA A 320 15.61 8.53 -4.96
C ALA A 320 14.73 9.79 -5.12
N PRO A 321 14.04 9.93 -6.27
CA PRO A 321 13.02 10.96 -6.40
C PRO A 321 11.90 10.73 -5.37
N PRO A 322 11.15 11.79 -5.01
CA PRO A 322 9.96 11.63 -4.17
C PRO A 322 9.01 10.57 -4.74
N LEU A 323 8.36 9.82 -3.85
CA LEU A 323 7.38 8.81 -4.20
C LEU A 323 6.26 9.44 -5.04
N GLN A 324 5.90 8.77 -6.13
CA GLN A 324 4.76 9.12 -6.97
C GLN A 324 3.80 7.92 -6.97
N SER A 325 2.90 7.89 -5.99
CA SER A 325 2.08 6.74 -5.65
C SER A 325 1.21 6.31 -6.82
N ASP A 326 0.54 7.23 -7.51
CA ASP A 326 -0.38 6.87 -8.60
C ASP A 326 0.37 6.30 -9.82
N LEU A 327 1.55 6.84 -10.13
CA LEU A 327 2.42 6.28 -11.18
C LEU A 327 2.93 4.90 -10.79
N LEU A 328 3.43 4.75 -9.55
CA LEU A 328 3.92 3.48 -9.02
C LEU A 328 2.83 2.40 -9.02
N ILE A 329 1.64 2.73 -8.51
CA ILE A 329 0.47 1.84 -8.46
C ILE A 329 0.05 1.45 -9.87
N SER A 330 -0.04 2.42 -10.79
CA SER A 330 -0.41 2.16 -12.20
C SER A 330 0.54 1.15 -12.85
N VAL A 331 1.86 1.38 -12.75
CA VAL A 331 2.87 0.45 -13.29
C VAL A 331 2.78 -0.91 -12.59
N ALA A 332 2.65 -0.96 -11.26
CA ALA A 332 2.54 -2.21 -10.52
C ALA A 332 1.33 -3.05 -10.95
N LEU A 333 0.16 -2.43 -11.15
CA LEU A 333 -1.04 -3.12 -11.62
C LEU A 333 -0.89 -3.64 -13.06
N GLN A 334 -0.23 -2.89 -13.93
CA GLN A 334 0.09 -3.34 -15.29
C GLN A 334 1.07 -4.51 -15.31
N LEU A 335 2.07 -4.52 -14.41
CA LEU A 335 3.03 -5.62 -14.28
C LEU A 335 2.38 -6.86 -13.67
N LEU A 336 1.52 -6.69 -12.66
CA LEU A 336 0.78 -7.78 -12.00
C LEU A 336 0.06 -8.66 -13.02
N HIS A 337 -0.53 -8.05 -14.04
CA HIS A 337 -1.23 -8.72 -15.12
C HIS A 337 -0.39 -9.58 -16.05
N ARG A 338 0.91 -9.31 -16.10
CA ARG A 338 1.85 -9.95 -17.01
C ARG A 338 2.65 -11.06 -16.32
N LEU A 339 2.49 -11.19 -15.01
CA LEU A 339 3.13 -12.25 -14.23
C LEU A 339 2.38 -13.58 -14.41
N PRO A 340 3.11 -14.70 -14.48
CA PRO A 340 2.50 -16.02 -14.56
C PRO A 340 1.88 -16.42 -13.21
N GLU A 341 0.88 -17.30 -13.26
CA GLU A 341 0.03 -17.63 -12.11
C GLU A 341 0.79 -18.29 -10.95
N ASP A 342 1.79 -19.11 -11.25
CA ASP A 342 2.70 -19.71 -10.28
C ASP A 342 3.48 -18.66 -9.49
N LEU A 343 3.98 -17.63 -10.18
CA LEU A 343 4.70 -16.55 -9.53
C LEU A 343 3.77 -15.68 -8.67
N LEU A 344 2.54 -15.42 -9.14
CA LEU A 344 1.50 -14.76 -8.34
C LEU A 344 1.16 -15.57 -7.06
N TYR A 345 1.11 -16.89 -7.17
CA TYR A 345 0.87 -17.80 -6.05
C TYR A 345 2.03 -17.80 -5.04
N GLU A 346 3.28 -17.72 -5.51
CA GLU A 346 4.46 -17.55 -4.64
C GLU A 346 4.47 -16.18 -3.95
N ILE A 347 4.15 -15.11 -4.68
CA ILE A 347 4.02 -13.74 -4.15
C ILE A 347 2.97 -13.71 -3.05
N ALA A 348 1.76 -14.21 -3.28
CA ALA A 348 0.69 -14.20 -2.29
C ALA A 348 1.06 -14.94 -0.99
N ARG A 349 1.97 -15.91 -1.07
CA ARG A 349 2.40 -16.74 0.07
C ARG A 349 3.62 -16.26 0.80
N HIS A 350 4.47 -15.43 0.23
CA HIS A 350 5.72 -15.07 0.92
C HIS A 350 5.53 -14.46 2.32
N PRO A 351 4.43 -13.75 2.65
CA PRO A 351 4.20 -13.29 4.02
C PRO A 351 3.76 -14.41 5.00
N PHE A 352 3.42 -15.61 4.50
CA PHE A 352 2.76 -16.73 5.23
C PHE A 352 3.47 -18.09 5.05
N GLU A 353 3.20 -19.06 5.94
CA GLU A 353 3.78 -20.41 5.88
C GLU A 353 2.79 -21.42 5.27
N ASN A 354 1.50 -21.35 5.66
CA ASN A 354 0.40 -22.14 5.13
C ASN A 354 -0.80 -21.22 4.73
N PRO A 355 -1.34 -21.33 3.51
CA PRO A 355 -2.22 -20.34 2.88
C PRO A 355 -3.73 -20.57 3.09
N ASP A 356 -4.19 -20.90 4.30
CA ASP A 356 -5.58 -21.34 4.51
C ASP A 356 -6.58 -20.19 4.77
N ALA A 357 -6.25 -18.95 4.37
CA ALA A 357 -7.15 -17.80 4.50
C ALA A 357 -7.60 -17.26 3.12
N PRO A 358 -8.89 -16.90 2.93
CA PRO A 358 -9.39 -16.28 1.69
C PRO A 358 -8.66 -14.99 1.28
N THR A 359 -7.98 -14.34 2.23
CA THR A 359 -7.14 -13.14 2.01
C THR A 359 -5.82 -13.44 1.30
N SER A 360 -5.42 -14.71 1.21
CA SER A 360 -4.21 -15.18 0.53
C SER A 360 -4.42 -15.49 -0.97
N LEU A 361 -5.64 -15.33 -1.48
CA LEU A 361 -5.95 -15.58 -2.88
C LEU A 361 -5.73 -14.30 -3.70
N PRO A 362 -4.96 -14.35 -4.81
CA PRO A 362 -4.81 -13.20 -5.70
C PRO A 362 -6.18 -12.80 -6.25
N PHE A 363 -6.33 -11.52 -6.60
CA PHE A 363 -7.53 -11.04 -7.28
C PHE A 363 -7.88 -11.92 -8.47
N HIS A 364 -9.17 -12.22 -8.62
CA HIS A 364 -9.65 -12.89 -9.81
C HIS A 364 -9.20 -12.10 -11.06
N PRO A 365 -8.63 -12.73 -12.11
CA PRO A 365 -8.03 -12.04 -13.27
C PRO A 365 -8.94 -10.98 -13.93
N LYS A 366 -10.26 -11.19 -13.89
CA LYS A 366 -11.27 -10.22 -14.34
C LYS A 366 -11.29 -8.91 -13.55
N THR A 367 -11.10 -8.96 -12.23
CA THR A 367 -11.01 -7.77 -11.37
C THR A 367 -9.79 -6.95 -11.72
N ILE A 368 -8.65 -7.64 -11.91
CA ILE A 368 -7.42 -7.00 -12.34
C ILE A 368 -7.66 -6.34 -13.72
N SER A 369 -8.30 -7.04 -14.67
CA SER A 369 -8.48 -6.55 -16.06
C SER A 369 -9.37 -5.30 -16.13
N ALA A 370 -10.40 -5.25 -15.28
CA ALA A 370 -11.23 -4.07 -15.12
C ALA A 370 -10.42 -2.88 -14.55
N ILE A 371 -9.55 -3.13 -13.57
CA ILE A 371 -8.66 -2.11 -12.99
C ILE A 371 -7.68 -1.57 -14.04
N ALA A 372 -6.98 -2.43 -14.77
CA ALA A 372 -6.01 -1.98 -15.79
C ALA A 372 -6.66 -1.20 -16.94
N THR A 373 -7.87 -1.59 -17.35
CA THR A 373 -8.64 -0.87 -18.36
C THR A 373 -8.99 0.55 -17.89
N GLN A 374 -9.30 0.71 -16.60
CA GLN A 374 -9.68 2.00 -16.05
C GLN A 374 -8.49 2.92 -15.75
N VAL A 375 -7.37 2.36 -15.29
CA VAL A 375 -6.09 3.08 -15.13
C VAL A 375 -5.63 3.66 -16.48
N ARG A 376 -5.76 2.89 -17.56
CA ARG A 376 -5.48 3.37 -18.92
C ARG A 376 -6.38 4.54 -19.32
N LYS A 377 -7.69 4.47 -19.03
CA LYS A 377 -8.64 5.57 -19.29
C LYS A 377 -8.31 6.85 -18.50
N GLN A 378 -7.84 6.73 -17.27
CA GLN A 378 -7.43 7.89 -16.46
C GLN A 378 -6.15 8.54 -17.01
N GLN A 379 -5.18 7.74 -17.50
CA GLN A 379 -3.99 8.27 -18.18
C GLN A 379 -4.34 8.99 -19.49
N GLU A 380 -5.32 8.49 -20.25
CA GLU A 380 -5.82 9.12 -21.48
C GLU A 380 -6.56 10.45 -21.20
N GLN A 381 -7.23 10.57 -20.05
CA GLN A 381 -7.89 11.80 -19.62
C GLN A 381 -6.92 12.87 -19.13
N GLN A 382 -5.80 12.51 -18.49
CA GLN A 382 -4.76 13.45 -18.07
C GLN A 382 -3.83 13.90 -19.21
N THR A 383 -3.76 13.16 -20.32
CA THR A 383 -2.90 13.48 -21.47
C THR A 383 -3.59 14.25 -22.60
N SER A 384 -4.88 14.58 -22.45
CA SER A 384 -5.61 15.36 -23.45
C SER A 384 -5.26 16.86 -23.36
N PRO A 385 -4.73 17.49 -24.44
CA PRO A 385 -4.38 18.90 -24.40
C PRO A 385 -5.63 19.77 -24.31
N VAL A 386 -5.62 20.72 -23.37
CA VAL A 386 -6.62 21.79 -23.24
C VAL A 386 -6.79 22.48 -24.59
N ARG A 387 -7.90 22.20 -25.28
CA ARG A 387 -8.32 22.98 -26.45
C ARG A 387 -8.75 24.35 -25.94
N THR A 388 -7.90 25.35 -26.14
CA THR A 388 -8.29 26.75 -26.01
C THR A 388 -9.42 27.06 -27.01
N PRO A 389 -10.51 27.73 -26.59
CA PRO A 389 -11.57 28.10 -27.52
C PRO A 389 -11.04 29.18 -28.46
N ARG A 390 -11.03 28.91 -29.77
CA ARG A 390 -10.78 29.94 -30.80
C ARG A 390 -11.93 30.95 -30.76
N SER A 391 -11.65 32.15 -30.28
CA SER A 391 -12.53 33.31 -30.42
C SER A 391 -12.72 33.66 -31.90
N SER A 392 -13.97 33.70 -32.33
CA SER A 392 -14.40 34.18 -33.63
C SER A 392 -14.20 35.69 -33.74
N SER A 393 -13.29 36.15 -34.60
CA SER A 393 -13.28 37.53 -35.10
C SER A 393 -13.46 37.52 -36.61
N ARG A 394 -14.65 37.94 -37.03
CA ARG A 394 -15.08 38.20 -38.41
C ARG A 394 -14.57 39.58 -38.80
N GLY A 395 -13.82 39.72 -39.90
CA GLY A 395 -13.32 41.02 -40.36
C GLY A 395 -12.63 41.00 -41.73
N GLN A 396 -13.45 41.15 -42.78
CA GLN A 396 -13.22 41.91 -44.03
C GLN A 396 -12.02 41.62 -44.96
N THR A 397 -12.36 40.99 -46.09
CA THR A 397 -11.99 41.25 -47.51
C THR A 397 -10.88 42.24 -47.89
N ALA A 398 -9.93 41.79 -48.73
CA ALA A 398 -9.53 42.44 -49.98
C ALA A 398 -8.76 41.47 -50.91
N LYS A 399 -8.95 41.65 -52.22
CA LYS A 399 -8.44 40.85 -53.35
C LYS A 399 -6.99 41.22 -53.69
N ASP A 400 -6.21 40.28 -54.23
CA ASP A 400 -5.62 40.37 -55.59
C ASP A 400 -4.76 39.14 -55.96
N LYS A 401 -4.78 38.78 -57.25
CA LYS A 401 -4.01 37.75 -57.98
C LYS A 401 -2.96 38.47 -58.87
N PRO A 402 -2.12 37.78 -59.67
CA PRO A 402 -1.29 36.58 -59.48
C PRO A 402 0.18 36.87 -59.94
N VAL A 403 1.07 35.86 -60.12
CA VAL A 403 1.95 35.67 -61.32
C VAL A 403 3.12 34.67 -61.08
N ALA A 404 3.26 33.76 -62.05
CA ALA A 404 4.41 33.00 -62.61
C ALA A 404 5.24 31.94 -61.85
N LYS A 405 5.37 30.79 -62.55
CA LYS A 405 6.30 29.62 -62.48
C LYS A 405 7.73 29.99 -62.98
N PRO A 406 8.68 29.07 -63.32
CA PRO A 406 8.84 27.61 -63.06
C PRO A 406 10.27 27.20 -62.60
N GLY A 407 10.50 25.91 -62.27
CA GLY A 407 11.84 25.32 -62.28
C GLY A 407 11.93 23.87 -61.80
N THR A 408 11.94 22.93 -62.74
CA THR A 408 12.42 21.53 -62.59
C THR A 408 13.55 21.32 -63.61
N PRO A 409 14.58 20.49 -63.34
CA PRO A 409 14.54 19.05 -63.75
C PRO A 409 15.19 18.10 -62.70
N ARG A 410 14.66 16.88 -62.47
CA ARG A 410 14.95 15.58 -63.14
C ARG A 410 16.46 15.21 -63.06
N GLN A 411 16.91 14.10 -62.46
CA GLN A 411 16.71 12.70 -62.91
C GLN A 411 17.28 11.64 -61.93
N THR A 412 16.65 10.45 -61.95
CA THR A 412 17.17 9.05 -61.90
C THR A 412 18.04 8.59 -60.71
N SER A 413 17.54 7.74 -59.79
CA SER A 413 17.36 6.26 -59.89
C SER A 413 18.66 5.45 -59.99
N CYS A 414 18.96 4.66 -58.94
CA CYS A 414 19.25 3.23 -59.05
C CYS A 414 19.26 2.56 -57.67
N SER A 415 18.67 1.37 -57.67
CA SER A 415 18.38 0.44 -56.58
C SER A 415 19.57 -0.40 -56.15
N SER A 416 19.64 -0.76 -54.86
CA SER A 416 20.02 -2.13 -54.46
C SER A 416 19.51 -2.46 -53.05
N SER A 417 19.03 -3.70 -52.95
CA SER A 417 18.41 -4.40 -51.84
C SER A 417 19.41 -4.90 -50.79
N SER A 418 19.04 -4.90 -49.51
CA SER A 418 19.17 -6.09 -48.64
C SER A 418 18.60 -5.87 -47.23
N THR A 419 17.77 -6.85 -46.85
CA THR A 419 17.56 -7.41 -45.49
C THR A 419 17.07 -6.47 -44.39
N GLY A 420 15.75 -6.26 -44.34
CA GLY A 420 15.03 -5.78 -43.17
C GLY A 420 14.95 -6.87 -42.09
N SER A 421 15.83 -6.81 -41.10
CA SER A 421 15.60 -7.40 -39.78
C SER A 421 14.70 -6.45 -38.99
N GLY A 422 13.41 -6.78 -38.90
CA GLY A 422 12.45 -6.04 -38.08
C GLY A 422 12.84 -6.05 -36.61
N ARG A 423 13.52 -5.00 -36.13
CA ARG A 423 13.60 -4.69 -34.71
C ARG A 423 12.20 -4.33 -34.24
N ALA A 424 11.56 -5.26 -33.51
CA ALA A 424 10.35 -4.98 -32.77
C ALA A 424 10.57 -3.75 -31.87
N ARG A 425 9.60 -2.83 -31.86
CA ARG A 425 9.59 -1.72 -30.91
C ARG A 425 9.55 -2.28 -29.48
N PRO A 426 10.31 -1.73 -28.51
CA PRO A 426 10.19 -2.14 -27.11
C PRO A 426 8.78 -1.82 -26.57
N PRO A 427 8.19 -2.72 -25.75
CA PRO A 427 6.76 -2.70 -25.42
C PRO A 427 6.30 -1.64 -24.41
N TRP A 428 7.15 -0.70 -23.99
CA TRP A 428 6.85 0.28 -22.92
C TRP A 428 6.89 1.74 -23.39
N LYS A 429 7.06 2.00 -24.69
CA LYS A 429 6.74 3.31 -25.28
C LYS A 429 5.34 3.24 -25.88
N ILE A 430 4.34 3.69 -25.13
CA ILE A 430 3.06 4.20 -25.65
C ILE A 430 2.87 5.58 -25.06
#